data_AF-A0AAW7RS66-F1
#
_entry.id   AF-A0AAW7RS66-F1
#
_cell.length_a   1.000
_cell.length_b   1.000
_cell.length_c   1.000
_cell.angle_alpha   90.00
_cell.angle_beta   90.00
_cell.angle_gamma   90.00
#
_symmetry.space_group_name_H-M   'P 1'
#
loop_
_entity.id
_entity.type
_entity.pdbx_description
1 polymer ?
#
loop_
_entity_poly.entity_id
_entity_poly.type
_entity_poly.pdbx_seq_one_letter_code
_entity_poly.pdbx_strand_id
1 'polypeptide(L)'
;MDLLREDWAGIRKIGLEGPVAYSPADIAAIFALMLDRPVRPVALEPSAWAGVLAMNPFSSVAINGFIELNRGLNSGHIDFGSDETVELRQGRVAF
;
A
#
# COMPACT_ATOMS: atom_id res chain seq x y z
N MET A 1 -1.60 -0.45 19.98
CA MET A 1 -0.55 0.00 20.93
C MET A 1 0.05 -1.15 21.72
N ASP A 2 -0.44 -2.39 21.58
CA ASP A 2 0.00 -3.51 22.44
C ASP A 2 1.31 -4.17 21.97
N LEU A 3 1.59 -4.15 20.66
CA LEU A 3 2.83 -4.73 20.14
C LEU A 3 4.10 -4.11 20.73
N LEU A 4 4.13 -2.78 20.89
CA LEU A 4 5.26 -2.06 21.49
C LEU A 4 5.40 -2.31 23.01
N ARG A 5 4.41 -2.97 23.64
CA ARG A 5 4.38 -3.29 25.07
C ARG A 5 4.72 -4.75 25.36
N GLU A 6 4.90 -5.58 24.32
CA GLU A 6 5.34 -6.95 24.51
C GLU A 6 6.77 -6.95 25.10
N ASP A 7 7.11 -7.94 25.93
CA ASP A 7 8.49 -8.12 26.37
C ASP A 7 9.29 -8.84 25.26
N TRP A 8 10.48 -8.34 24.93
CA TRP A 8 11.41 -9.03 24.01
C TRP A 8 12.87 -8.81 24.42
N ALA A 9 13.76 -9.70 23.94
CA ALA A 9 15.20 -9.58 24.09
C ALA A 9 15.89 -9.69 22.72
N GLY A 10 17.01 -8.99 22.55
CA GLY A 10 17.75 -8.98 21.28
C GLY A 10 17.08 -8.15 20.18
N ILE A 11 17.32 -8.52 18.92
CA ILE A 11 16.76 -7.84 17.74
C ILE A 11 15.51 -8.61 17.29
N ARG A 12 14.37 -7.93 17.27
CA ARG A 12 13.11 -8.44 16.74
C ARG A 12 12.71 -7.61 15.53
N LYS A 13 12.53 -8.25 14.37
CA LYS A 13 12.02 -7.62 13.14
C LYS A 13 10.56 -7.99 12.97
N ILE A 14 9.69 -6.99 12.84
CA ILE A 14 8.24 -7.19 12.75
C ILE A 14 7.71 -6.44 11.53
N GLY A 15 7.04 -7.15 10.63
CA GLY A 15 6.26 -6.58 9.52
C GLY A 15 4.84 -6.32 9.99
N LEU A 16 4.35 -5.10 9.79
CA LEU A 16 3.01 -4.69 10.21
C LEU A 16 2.09 -4.52 9.01
N GLU A 17 1.04 -5.33 8.99
CA GLU A 17 0.04 -5.33 7.95
C GLU A 17 -1.32 -4.86 8.48
N GLY A 18 -2.11 -4.33 7.55
CA GLY A 18 -3.53 -4.11 7.79
C GLY A 18 -4.26 -5.41 8.15
N PRO A 19 -5.52 -5.31 8.59
CA PRO A 19 -6.26 -6.48 9.07
C PRO A 19 -6.57 -7.50 7.98
N VAL A 20 -6.66 -7.06 6.72
CA VAL A 20 -6.93 -7.89 5.55
C VAL A 20 -6.28 -7.25 4.32
N ALA A 21 -5.82 -8.08 3.38
CA ALA A 21 -5.46 -7.63 2.06
C ALA A 21 -6.71 -7.19 1.28
N TYR A 22 -6.56 -6.20 0.41
CA TYR A 22 -7.64 -5.70 -0.44
C TYR A 22 -7.13 -5.43 -1.84
N SER A 23 -7.98 -5.68 -2.83
CA SER A 23 -7.70 -5.46 -4.24
C SER A 23 -8.07 -4.04 -4.67
N PRO A 24 -7.60 -3.57 -5.83
CA PRO A 24 -8.09 -2.33 -6.44
C PRO A 24 -9.61 -2.30 -6.65
N ALA A 25 -10.24 -3.47 -6.84
CA ALA A 25 -11.70 -3.58 -6.97
C ALA A 25 -12.41 -3.31 -5.64
N ASP A 26 -11.87 -3.78 -4.52
CA ASP A 26 -12.42 -3.52 -3.19
C ASP A 26 -12.35 -2.02 -2.85
N ILE A 27 -11.23 -1.38 -3.19
CA ILE A 27 -11.05 0.08 -3.05
C ILE A 27 -12.10 0.84 -3.89
N ALA A 28 -12.26 0.45 -5.16
CA ALA A 28 -13.21 1.09 -6.06
C ALA A 28 -14.67 0.93 -5.58
N ALA A 29 -15.02 -0.23 -5.02
CA ALA A 29 -16.35 -0.47 -4.46
C ALA A 29 -16.65 0.45 -3.27
N ILE A 30 -15.68 0.67 -2.38
CA ILE A 30 -15.82 1.61 -1.26
C ILE A 30 -15.97 3.04 -1.78
N PHE A 31 -15.16 3.48 -2.75
CA PHE A 31 -15.32 4.80 -3.34
C PHE A 31 -16.68 4.96 -4.03
N ALA A 32 -17.16 3.94 -4.75
CA ALA A 32 -18.46 3.99 -5.40
C ALA A 32 -19.60 4.18 -4.40
N LEU A 33 -19.53 3.49 -3.26
CA LEU A 33 -20.47 3.64 -2.16
C LEU A 33 -20.41 5.04 -1.54
N MET A 34 -19.21 5.54 -1.24
CA MET A 34 -19.02 6.81 -0.54
C MET A 34 -19.31 8.04 -1.41
N LEU A 35 -19.13 7.93 -2.73
CA LEU A 35 -19.35 9.02 -3.69
C LEU A 35 -20.72 8.96 -4.38
N ASP A 36 -21.52 7.93 -4.11
CA ASP A 36 -22.80 7.65 -4.76
C ASP A 36 -22.73 7.71 -6.31
N ARG A 37 -21.66 7.12 -6.87
CA ARG A 37 -21.46 7.05 -8.32
C ARG A 37 -20.61 5.84 -8.72
N PRO A 38 -20.75 5.31 -9.94
CA PRO A 38 -19.89 4.24 -10.41
C PRO A 38 -18.41 4.63 -10.40
N VAL A 39 -17.59 3.81 -9.76
CA VAL A 39 -16.13 3.89 -9.76
C VAL A 39 -15.57 2.53 -10.19
N ARG A 40 -14.60 2.51 -11.09
CA ARG A 40 -13.95 1.30 -11.58
C ARG A 40 -12.44 1.45 -11.53
N PRO A 41 -11.70 0.43 -11.08
CA PRO A 41 -10.25 0.45 -11.21
C PRO A 41 -9.90 0.29 -12.70
N VAL A 42 -8.95 1.07 -13.18
CA VAL A 42 -8.42 0.97 -14.55
C VAL A 42 -6.92 0.84 -14.46
N ALA A 43 -6.40 -0.30 -14.92
CA ALA A 43 -4.96 -0.48 -15.07
C ALA A 43 -4.47 0.41 -16.21
N LEU A 44 -3.41 1.17 -15.94
CA LEU A 44 -2.78 2.05 -16.92
C LEU A 44 -1.46 1.47 -17.39
N GLU A 45 -1.17 1.64 -18.67
CA GLU A 45 0.18 1.39 -19.20
C GLU A 45 1.21 2.24 -18.45
N PRO A 46 2.40 1.72 -18.10
CA PRO A 46 3.42 2.45 -17.36
C PRO A 46 3.81 3.80 -17.98
N SER A 47 3.72 3.92 -19.31
CA SER A 47 3.98 5.17 -20.05
C SER A 47 2.99 6.30 -19.70
N ALA A 48 1.79 5.96 -19.23
CA ALA A 48 0.75 6.93 -18.86
C ALA A 48 0.86 7.43 -17.42
N TRP A 49 1.60 6.73 -16.54
CA TRP A 49 1.60 6.99 -15.10
C TRP A 49 2.07 8.40 -14.76
N ALA A 50 3.17 8.85 -15.36
CA ALA A 50 3.71 10.19 -15.10
C ALA A 50 2.70 11.30 -15.48
N GLY A 51 2.02 11.14 -16.62
CA GLY A 51 1.03 12.10 -17.09
C GLY A 51 -0.18 12.22 -16.15
N VAL A 52 -0.70 11.08 -15.66
CA VAL A 52 -1.83 11.08 -14.72
C VAL A 52 -1.44 11.66 -13.36
N LEU A 53 -0.27 11.31 -12.83
CA LEU A 53 0.22 11.85 -11.57
C LEU A 53 0.45 13.37 -11.65
N ALA A 54 0.93 13.87 -12.79
CA ALA A 54 1.14 15.30 -13.04
C ALA A 54 -0.15 16.13 -13.11
N MET A 55 -1.34 15.52 -13.15
CA MET A 55 -2.62 16.23 -13.02
C MET A 55 -2.87 16.75 -11.59
N ASN A 56 -2.02 16.36 -10.63
CA ASN A 56 -2.06 16.79 -9.23
C ASN A 56 -0.85 17.69 -8.94
N PRO A 57 -0.86 18.51 -7.87
CA PRO A 57 0.21 19.46 -7.55
C PRO A 57 1.44 18.77 -6.93
N PHE A 58 1.86 17.62 -7.46
CA PHE A 58 3.06 16.92 -7.05
C PHE A 58 4.30 17.45 -7.79
N SER A 59 5.44 17.47 -7.10
CA SER A 59 6.73 17.74 -7.74
C SER A 59 7.14 16.56 -8.64
N SER A 60 8.03 16.81 -9.60
CA SER A 60 8.60 15.75 -10.45
C SER A 60 9.30 14.66 -9.63
N VAL A 61 9.95 15.03 -8.52
CA VAL A 61 10.58 14.10 -7.58
C VAL A 61 9.54 13.17 -6.94
N ALA A 62 8.41 13.73 -6.48
CA ALA A 62 7.32 12.93 -5.90
C ALA A 62 6.68 12.00 -6.94
N ILE A 63 6.45 12.48 -8.17
CA ILE A 63 5.93 11.68 -9.27
C ILE A 63 6.83 10.49 -9.56
N ASN A 64 8.15 10.71 -9.68
CA ASN A 64 9.12 9.63 -9.87
C ASN A 64 9.10 8.63 -8.71
N GLY A 65 8.99 9.12 -7.46
CA GLY A 65 8.85 8.28 -6.28
C GLY A 65 7.61 7.38 -6.33
N PHE A 66 6.45 7.91 -6.73
CA PHE A 66 5.24 7.11 -6.89
C PHE A 66 5.36 6.07 -7.99
N ILE A 67 6.04 6.39 -9.10
CA ILE A 67 6.29 5.43 -10.18
C ILE A 67 7.16 4.27 -9.69
N GLU A 68 8.27 4.56 -8.99
CA GLU A 68 9.13 3.52 -8.43
C GLU A 68 8.41 2.68 -7.37
N LEU A 69 7.62 3.31 -6.50
CA LEU A 69 6.79 2.59 -5.52
C LEU A 69 5.86 1.59 -6.21
N ASN A 70 5.14 2.00 -7.25
CA ASN A 70 4.23 1.11 -7.98
C ASN A 70 4.98 0.00 -8.73
N ARG A 71 6.19 0.26 -9.26
CA ARG A 71 7.05 -0.79 -9.83
C ARG A 71 7.47 -1.80 -8.77
N GLY A 72 7.81 -1.34 -7.57
CA GLY A 72 8.19 -2.20 -6.45
C GLY A 72 7.03 -3.10 -6.02
N LEU A 73 5.83 -2.54 -5.87
CA LEU A 73 4.62 -3.31 -5.54
C LEU A 73 4.27 -4.32 -6.64
N ASN A 74 4.22 -3.90 -7.90
CA ASN A 74 3.81 -4.77 -9.02
C ASN A 74 4.82 -5.88 -9.35
N SER A 75 6.09 -5.71 -8.97
CA SER A 75 7.13 -6.73 -9.15
C SER A 75 7.26 -7.68 -7.95
N GLY A 76 6.55 -7.42 -6.85
CA GLY A 76 6.73 -8.13 -5.58
C GLY A 76 8.04 -7.77 -4.85
N HIS A 77 8.76 -6.74 -5.31
CA HIS A 77 9.92 -6.22 -4.59
C HIS A 77 9.54 -5.58 -3.25
N ILE A 78 8.34 -4.98 -3.19
CA ILE A 78 7.71 -4.53 -1.96
C ILE A 78 6.57 -5.51 -1.68
N ASP A 79 6.84 -6.48 -0.81
CA ASP A 79 5.91 -7.52 -0.40
C ASP A 79 6.13 -7.89 1.08
N PHE A 80 5.12 -8.46 1.70
CA PHE A 80 5.24 -9.05 3.03
C PHE A 80 5.55 -10.54 2.92
N GLY A 81 6.36 -11.06 3.84
CA GLY A 81 6.68 -12.49 3.89
C GLY A 81 7.82 -12.92 2.97
N SER A 82 8.47 -11.99 2.26
CA SER A 82 9.67 -12.28 1.46
C SER A 82 10.93 -12.50 2.30
N ASP A 83 10.93 -12.09 3.58
CA ASP A 83 12.01 -12.32 4.55
C ASP A 83 11.48 -13.18 5.71
N GLU A 84 11.87 -14.46 5.75
CA GLU A 84 11.47 -15.43 6.78
C GLU A 84 11.94 -15.04 8.20
N THR A 85 12.90 -14.12 8.31
CA THR A 85 13.39 -13.63 9.60
C THR A 85 12.56 -12.45 10.14
N VAL A 86 11.50 -12.06 9.42
CA VAL A 86 10.55 -11.03 9.84
C VAL A 86 9.25 -11.69 10.29
N GLU A 87 8.86 -11.42 11.54
CA GLU A 87 7.57 -11.84 12.06
C GLU A 87 6.46 -10.95 11.46
N LEU A 88 5.49 -11.55 10.77
CA LEU A 88 4.33 -10.81 10.25
C LEU A 88 3.23 -10.69 11.29
N ARG A 89 2.71 -9.48 11.48
CA ARG A 89 1.60 -9.18 12.40
C ARG A 89 0.55 -8.34 11.70
N GLN A 90 -0.68 -8.85 11.68
CA GLN A 90 -1.85 -8.12 11.21
C GLN A 90 -2.53 -7.40 12.37
N GLY A 91 -2.98 -6.18 12.14
CA GLY A 91 -3.61 -5.38 13.19
C GLY A 91 -4.61 -4.36 12.68
N ARG A 92 -5.34 -3.77 13.62
CA ARG A 92 -6.21 -2.61 13.39
C ARG A 92 -5.70 -1.44 14.22
N VAL A 93 -5.81 -0.23 13.67
CA VAL A 93 -5.69 0.99 14.45
C VAL A 93 -7.08 1.34 14.95
N ALA A 94 -7.25 1.45 16.27
CA ALA A 94 -8.45 2.05 16.83
C ALA A 94 -8.35 3.56 16.59
N PHE A 95 -9.32 4.12 15.86
CA PHE A 95 -9.49 5.55 15.66
C PHE A 95 -10.55 6.09 16.63
#